data_AF-A0AAW9EAP8-F1
#
_entry.id   AF-A0AAW9EAP8-F1
#
_cell.length_a   1.000
_cell.length_b   1.000
_cell.length_c   1.000
_cell.angle_alpha   90.00
_cell.angle_beta   90.00
_cell.angle_gamma   90.00
#
_symmetry.space_group_name_H-M   'P 1'
#
loop_
_entity.id
_entity.type
_entity.pdbx_description
1 polymer ?
#
loop_
_entity_poly.entity_id
_entity_poly.type
_entity_poly.pdbx_seq_one_letter_code
_entity_poly.pdbx_strand_id
1 'polypeptide(L)'
;GLEQLGAEITLDEGYVKARVDGRLKGAHIVMDKVSVGATITIMTAAVLAEGKTIIENAAREPEIEDTANFLNTLGAKISGAGTDS
;
A
#
# COMPACT_ATOMS: atom_id res chain seq x y z
N GLY A 1 -6.10 -3.33 4.54
CA GLY A 1 -5.00 -2.96 3.64
C GLY A 1 -4.15 -4.18 3.30
N LEU A 2 -3.19 -4.53 4.15
CA LEU A 2 -2.29 -5.67 3.91
C LEU A 2 -3.01 -7.02 3.76
N GLU A 3 -4.09 -7.26 4.51
CA GLU A 3 -4.92 -8.46 4.33
C GLU A 3 -5.56 -8.54 2.94
N GLN A 4 -5.97 -7.40 2.37
CA GLN A 4 -6.51 -7.35 1.01
C GLN A 4 -5.42 -7.63 -0.04
N LEU A 5 -4.14 -7.39 0.29
CA LEU A 5 -3.00 -7.82 -0.52
C LEU A 5 -2.63 -9.30 -0.30
N GLY A 6 -3.41 -10.05 0.49
CA GLY A 6 -3.22 -11.47 0.75
C GLY A 6 -2.31 -11.79 1.93
N ALA A 7 -1.99 -10.82 2.80
CA ALA A 7 -1.28 -11.11 4.05
C ALA A 7 -2.23 -11.73 5.09
N GLU A 8 -1.79 -12.78 5.77
CA GLU A 8 -2.39 -13.25 7.01
C GLU A 8 -1.87 -12.39 8.16
N ILE A 9 -2.79 -11.79 8.93
CA ILE A 9 -2.45 -10.98 10.09
C ILE A 9 -2.97 -11.65 11.36
N THR A 10 -2.11 -11.80 12.35
CA THR A 10 -2.46 -12.27 13.68
C THR A 10 -1.97 -11.27 14.74
N LEU A 11 -2.74 -11.16 15.82
CA LEU A 11 -2.32 -10.41 17.01
C LEU A 11 -1.87 -11.42 18.05
N ASP A 12 -0.60 -11.37 18.42
CA ASP A 12 -0.01 -12.30 19.38
C ASP A 12 0.87 -11.53 20.37
N GLU A 13 0.61 -11.72 21.67
CA GLU A 13 1.28 -11.01 22.78
C GLU A 13 1.33 -9.47 22.61
N GLY A 14 0.32 -8.88 21.97
CA GLY A 14 0.26 -7.44 21.72
C GLY A 14 1.03 -6.96 20.48
N TYR A 15 1.64 -7.88 19.73
CA TYR A 15 2.32 -7.59 18.47
C TYR A 15 1.48 -7.99 17.27
N VAL A 16 1.49 -7.15 16.23
CA VAL A 16 0.93 -7.47 14.92
C VAL A 16 1.94 -8.31 14.15
N LYS A 17 1.61 -9.58 13.89
CA LYS A 17 2.39 -10.50 13.06
C LYS A 17 1.70 -10.61 11.70
N ALA A 18 2.43 -10.28 10.63
CA ALA A 18 1.92 -10.38 9.26
C ALA A 18 2.80 -11.35 8.45
N ARG A 19 2.17 -12.28 7.72
CA ARG A 19 2.86 -13.26 6.87
C ARG A 19 2.11 -13.45 5.55
N VAL A 20 2.84 -13.77 4.49
CA VAL A 20 2.28 -14.27 3.23
C VAL A 20 3.13 -15.46 2.76
N ASP A 21 2.51 -16.46 2.14
CA ASP A 21 3.25 -17.51 1.46
C ASP A 21 3.59 -17.07 0.03
N GLY A 22 4.88 -16.93 -0.27
CA GLY A 22 5.35 -16.35 -1.53
C GLY A 22 5.30 -14.82 -1.54
N ARG A 23 4.43 -14.24 -2.37
CA ARG A 23 4.33 -12.79 -2.59
C ARG A 23 2.92 -12.28 -2.30
N LEU A 24 2.84 -11.04 -1.82
CA LEU A 24 1.59 -10.28 -1.81
C LEU A 24 1.00 -10.22 -3.22
N LYS A 25 -0.32 -10.10 -3.31
CA LYS A 25 -1.07 -9.99 -4.56
C LYS A 25 -1.69 -8.59 -4.65
N GLY A 26 -1.63 -8.01 -5.84
CA GLY A 26 -2.26 -6.73 -6.09
C GLY A 26 -3.78 -6.82 -5.90
N ALA A 27 -4.36 -5.76 -5.34
CA ALA A 27 -5.78 -5.71 -5.02
C ALA A 27 -6.35 -4.31 -5.21
N HIS A 28 -7.67 -4.22 -5.28
CA HIS A 28 -8.37 -2.95 -5.24
C HIS A 28 -8.79 -2.66 -3.80
N ILE A 29 -8.22 -1.61 -3.22
CA ILE A 29 -8.34 -1.27 -1.81
C ILE A 29 -9.01 0.09 -1.70
N VAL A 30 -10.23 0.13 -1.15
CA VAL A 30 -10.93 1.37 -0.81
C VAL A 30 -10.66 1.68 0.66
N MET A 31 -10.13 2.87 0.96
CA MET A 31 -9.85 3.28 2.33
C MET A 31 -11.09 3.91 2.97
N ASP A 32 -11.58 3.33 4.08
CA ASP A 32 -12.74 3.88 4.82
C ASP A 32 -12.46 5.27 5.40
N LYS A 33 -11.21 5.53 5.78
CA LYS A 33 -10.73 6.81 6.29
C LYS A 33 -9.38 7.14 5.67
N VAL A 34 -9.24 8.37 5.21
CA VAL A 34 -7.97 8.91 4.71
C VAL A 34 -6.92 8.85 5.83
N SER A 35 -5.76 8.28 5.50
CA SER A 35 -4.64 8.14 6.44
C SER A 35 -3.31 8.10 5.68
N VAL A 36 -2.41 9.04 6.00
CA VAL A 36 -1.06 9.11 5.44
C VAL A 36 -0.29 7.80 5.67
N GLY A 37 -0.24 7.35 6.92
CA GLY A 37 0.50 6.13 7.30
C GLY A 37 -0.04 4.88 6.62
N ALA A 38 -1.37 4.71 6.54
CA ALA A 38 -1.94 3.56 5.87
C ALA A 38 -1.71 3.59 4.35
N THR A 39 -1.81 4.76 3.72
CA THR A 39 -1.53 4.94 2.29
C THR A 39 -0.09 4.56 1.96
N ILE A 40 0.89 5.07 2.72
CA ILE A 40 2.31 4.74 2.55
C ILE A 40 2.57 3.25 2.80
N THR A 41 1.98 2.67 3.85
CA THR A 41 2.17 1.25 4.17
C THR A 41 1.67 0.35 3.03
N ILE A 42 0.48 0.63 2.49
CA ILE A 42 -0.10 -0.15 1.41
C ILE A 42 0.69 0.06 0.11
N MET A 43 1.03 1.31 -0.22
CA MET A 43 1.80 1.67 -1.41
C MET A 43 3.16 0.97 -1.43
N THR A 44 3.91 1.06 -0.33
CA THR A 44 5.24 0.41 -0.20
C THR A 44 5.16 -1.11 -0.24
N ALA A 45 4.12 -1.72 0.34
CA ALA A 45 3.90 -3.16 0.22
C ALA A 45 3.55 -3.57 -1.23
N ALA A 46 2.73 -2.76 -1.92
CA ALA A 46 2.25 -3.04 -3.26
C ALA A 46 3.35 -3.00 -4.33
N VAL A 47 4.45 -2.24 -4.14
CA VAL A 47 5.53 -2.15 -5.15
C VAL A 47 6.20 -3.50 -5.46
N LEU A 48 6.13 -4.46 -4.52
CA LEU A 48 6.65 -5.81 -4.69
C LEU A 48 5.53 -6.86 -4.81
N ALA A 49 4.26 -6.48 -4.75
CA ALA A 49 3.16 -7.41 -4.94
C ALA A 49 3.09 -7.88 -6.40
N GLU A 50 2.55 -9.07 -6.63
CA GLU A 50 2.26 -9.56 -7.98
C GLU A 50 0.94 -9.00 -8.47
N GLY A 51 0.95 -8.37 -9.64
CA GLY A 51 -0.24 -7.80 -10.27
C GLY A 51 -0.35 -6.29 -10.06
N LYS A 52 -1.59 -5.77 -10.09
CA LYS A 52 -1.87 -4.34 -9.98
C LYS A 52 -2.64 -4.06 -8.70
N THR A 53 -2.18 -3.07 -7.94
CA THR A 53 -2.91 -2.53 -6.79
C THR A 53 -3.53 -1.19 -7.16
N ILE A 54 -4.75 -0.94 -6.72
CA ILE A 54 -5.44 0.35 -6.80
C ILE A 54 -5.79 0.76 -5.37
N ILE A 55 -5.36 1.95 -4.94
CA ILE A 55 -5.70 2.49 -3.63
C ILE A 55 -6.67 3.65 -3.86
N GLU A 56 -7.95 3.44 -3.56
CA GLU A 56 -8.98 4.47 -3.61
C GLU A 56 -9.12 5.17 -2.26
N ASN A 57 -9.46 6.46 -2.31
CA ASN A 57 -9.53 7.33 -1.14
C ASN A 57 -8.19 7.41 -0.36
N ALA A 58 -7.08 7.32 -1.11
CA ALA A 58 -5.73 7.49 -0.61
C ALA A 58 -5.51 8.91 -0.06
N ALA A 59 -4.55 9.02 0.86
CA ALA A 59 -4.01 10.29 1.32
C ALA A 59 -3.32 11.03 0.15
N ARG A 60 -3.29 12.37 0.20
CA ARG A 60 -2.92 13.25 -0.94
C ARG A 60 -1.94 14.34 -0.55
N GLU A 61 -1.40 14.26 0.64
CA GLU A 61 -0.42 15.18 1.17
C GLU A 61 0.89 15.07 0.36
N PRO A 62 1.71 16.14 0.29
CA PRO A 62 2.93 16.16 -0.54
C PRO A 62 3.87 14.98 -0.28
N GLU A 63 3.94 14.50 0.97
CA GLU A 63 4.74 13.34 1.34
C GLU A 63 4.31 12.02 0.64
N ILE A 64 3.04 11.91 0.22
CA ILE A 64 2.56 10.76 -0.55
C ILE A 64 3.14 10.78 -1.96
N GLU A 65 3.10 11.95 -2.61
CA GLU A 65 3.70 12.17 -3.92
C GLU A 65 5.21 11.96 -3.89
N ASP A 66 5.90 12.52 -2.88
CA ASP A 66 7.34 12.35 -2.70
C ASP A 66 7.73 10.88 -2.51
N THR A 67 6.96 10.13 -1.72
CA THR A 67 7.18 8.70 -1.52
C THR A 67 6.99 7.92 -2.83
N ALA A 68 5.94 8.21 -3.59
CA ALA A 68 5.69 7.57 -4.88
C ALA A 68 6.79 7.88 -5.89
N ASN A 69 7.22 9.14 -5.98
CA ASN A 69 8.30 9.58 -6.84
C ASN A 69 9.61 8.91 -6.47
N PHE A 70 9.95 8.86 -5.18
CA PHE A 70 11.13 8.15 -4.69
C PHE A 70 11.11 6.67 -5.08
N LEU A 71 10.01 5.96 -4.83
CA LEU A 71 9.87 4.55 -5.21
C LEU A 71 9.98 4.35 -6.73
N ASN A 72 9.43 5.27 -7.54
CA ASN A 72 9.58 5.24 -8.99
C ASN A 72 11.05 5.41 -9.42
N THR A 73 11.85 6.23 -8.72
CA THR A 73 13.31 6.31 -9.00
C THR A 73 14.03 4.99 -8.76
N LEU A 74 13.49 4.13 -7.89
CA LEU A 74 14.00 2.78 -7.62
C LEU A 74 13.44 1.71 -8.58
N GLY A 75 12.62 2.09 -9.56
CA GLY A 75 12.05 1.21 -10.56
C GLY A 75 10.62 0.72 -10.28
N ALA A 76 9.95 1.25 -9.24
CA ALA A 76 8.52 1.03 -9.07
C ALA A 76 7.71 1.67 -10.21
N LYS A 77 6.44 1.28 -10.34
CA LYS A 77 5.51 1.80 -11.35
C LYS A 77 4.26 2.34 -10.66
N ILE A 78 4.38 3.53 -10.09
CA ILE A 78 3.33 4.20 -9.32
C ILE A 78 2.87 5.44 -10.10
N SER A 79 1.56 5.63 -10.20
CA SER A 79 0.92 6.78 -10.83
C SER A 79 -0.30 7.18 -10.02
N GLY A 80 -0.71 8.45 -10.10
CA GLY A 80 -1.90 8.96 -9.40
C GLY A 80 -1.69 9.31 -7.92
N ALA A 81 -0.43 9.38 -7.46
CA ALA A 81 -0.13 9.89 -6.13
C ALA A 81 -0.40 11.42 -6.10
N GLY A 82 -1.15 11.88 -5.10
CA GLY A 82 -1.54 13.29 -4.97
C GLY A 82 -2.75 13.72 -5.83
N THR A 83 -3.33 12.84 -6.63
CA THR A 83 -4.48 13.15 -7.51
C THR A 83 -5.81 12.60 -6.99
N ASP A 84 -6.91 13.12 -7.54
CA ASP A 84 -8.28 12.64 -7.30
C ASP A 84 -8.65 11.39 -8.15
N SER A 85 -7.72 10.91 -8.99
CA SER A 85 -7.94 9.86 -10.00
C SER A 85 -6.69 9.04 -10.24
#